data_AF-A0AB38PH51-F1
#
_entry.id   AF-A0AB38PH51-F1
#
_cell.length_a   1.000
_cell.length_b   1.000
_cell.length_c   1.000
_cell.angle_alpha   90.00
_cell.angle_beta   90.00
_cell.angle_gamma   90.00
#
_symmetry.space_group_name_H-M   'P 1'
#
loop_
_entity.id
_entity.type
_entity.pdbx_description
1 polymer ?
#
loop_
_entity_poly.entity_id
_entity_poly.type
_entity_poly.pdbx_seq_one_letter_code
_entity_poly.pdbx_strand_id
1 'polypeptide(L)'
;MIKDDLYKLNLQFFAENEGDSENTNEDDNKESENDNDSKQETYTKNEVDSAISKAVDSALKKRERKHQQELEQAREEARKKAESYAKLTEKEKRDKEIEEREQALAEKEKEFKLRELKSDVESDLKDKGLPTSFATSLIHLEDVEKINEVVKEIKVDFDNAVQEQVKEVTRQSTPSNQSSSFGGRQTSGKSIQELANENRIIK
;
A
#
# COMPACT_ATOMS: atom_id res chain seq x y z
N MET A 1 -25.99 -5.04 -33.13
CA MET A 1 -24.97 -6.07 -32.83
C MET A 1 -25.04 -6.35 -31.34
N ILE A 2 -24.85 -7.60 -30.90
CA ILE A 2 -25.31 -8.25 -29.64
C ILE A 2 -26.68 -8.93 -29.90
N LYS A 3 -26.76 -9.98 -30.73
CA LYS A 3 -26.50 -11.42 -30.43
C LYS A 3 -27.37 -11.95 -29.28
N ASP A 4 -28.49 -12.53 -29.69
CA ASP A 4 -29.41 -13.35 -28.90
C ASP A 4 -28.73 -14.65 -28.45
N ASP A 5 -28.19 -14.67 -27.23
CA ASP A 5 -27.84 -15.91 -26.51
C ASP A 5 -28.98 -16.26 -25.54
N LEU A 6 -30.21 -16.38 -26.07
CA LEU A 6 -31.33 -16.93 -25.32
C LEU A 6 -31.32 -18.45 -25.48
N TYR A 7 -30.78 -19.12 -24.45
CA TYR A 7 -30.71 -20.55 -24.21
C TYR A 7 -31.59 -21.42 -25.12
N LYS A 8 -30.94 -22.15 -26.03
CA LYS A 8 -31.56 -23.17 -26.87
C LYS A 8 -32.00 -24.34 -25.98
N LEU A 9 -33.25 -24.28 -25.53
CA LEU A 9 -33.88 -25.33 -24.75
C LEU A 9 -33.98 -26.60 -25.62
N ASN A 10 -33.25 -27.66 -25.26
CA ASN A 10 -33.39 -28.97 -25.90
C ASN A 10 -34.68 -29.63 -25.42
N LEU A 11 -35.79 -29.29 -26.08
CA LEU A 11 -37.13 -29.83 -25.82
C LEU A 11 -37.31 -31.29 -26.26
N GLN A 12 -36.30 -31.89 -26.89
CA GLN A 12 -36.35 -33.28 -27.40
C GLN A 12 -36.41 -34.35 -26.30
N PHE A 13 -36.10 -34.01 -25.04
CA PHE A 13 -36.27 -34.96 -23.93
C PHE A 13 -37.72 -35.09 -23.43
N PHE A 14 -38.64 -34.27 -23.94
CA PHE A 14 -40.05 -34.23 -23.51
C PHE A 14 -41.05 -34.59 -24.61
N ALA A 15 -40.60 -34.90 -25.83
CA ALA A 15 -41.48 -35.17 -26.98
C ALA A 15 -41.36 -36.60 -27.55
N GLU A 16 -40.69 -37.53 -26.86
CA GLU A 16 -40.68 -38.93 -27.28
C GLU A 16 -41.77 -39.71 -26.55
N ASN A 17 -43.00 -39.51 -26.99
CA ASN A 17 -43.99 -40.57 -27.12
C ASN A 17 -45.16 -40.05 -27.96
N GLU A 18 -45.03 -40.06 -29.29
CA GLU A 18 -46.08 -40.43 -30.26
C GLU A 18 -45.50 -40.40 -31.69
N GLY A 19 -45.50 -41.55 -32.36
CA GLY A 19 -45.75 -41.64 -33.81
C GLY A 19 -44.59 -41.51 -34.79
N ASP A 20 -44.00 -42.67 -35.12
CA ASP A 20 -43.73 -43.17 -36.49
C ASP A 20 -42.61 -42.54 -37.35
N SER A 21 -41.58 -43.33 -37.66
CA SER A 21 -40.82 -43.26 -38.93
C SER A 21 -39.96 -44.51 -39.14
N GLU A 22 -40.41 -45.30 -40.10
CA GLU A 22 -39.74 -46.25 -40.99
C GLU A 22 -38.19 -46.29 -41.06
N ASN A 23 -37.71 -47.54 -40.93
CA ASN A 23 -36.91 -48.30 -41.90
C ASN A 23 -35.38 -48.09 -41.98
N THR A 24 -34.64 -49.10 -41.50
CA THR A 24 -33.54 -49.67 -42.29
C THR A 24 -33.41 -51.17 -42.00
N ASN A 25 -33.60 -51.96 -43.05
CA ASN A 25 -33.47 -53.41 -43.12
C ASN A 25 -32.07 -53.90 -42.73
N GLU A 26 -32.01 -55.02 -42.01
CA GLU A 26 -31.07 -56.09 -42.32
C GLU A 26 -31.73 -57.44 -42.03
N ASP A 27 -31.67 -58.28 -43.06
CA ASP A 27 -32.24 -59.59 -43.25
C ASP A 27 -31.43 -60.63 -42.49
N ASP A 28 -32.07 -61.46 -41.67
CA ASP A 28 -31.58 -62.82 -41.46
C ASP A 28 -32.75 -63.76 -41.13
N ASN A 29 -33.24 -64.38 -42.19
CA ASN A 29 -34.21 -65.44 -42.19
C ASN A 29 -33.66 -66.71 -41.53
N LYS A 30 -34.20 -67.09 -40.37
CA LYS A 30 -34.15 -68.47 -39.88
C LYS A 30 -35.47 -68.87 -39.22
N GLU A 31 -36.28 -69.49 -40.05
CA GLU A 31 -37.43 -70.32 -39.71
C GLU A 31 -37.05 -71.37 -38.64
N SER A 32 -37.78 -71.38 -37.52
CA SER A 32 -37.93 -72.57 -36.70
C SER A 32 -39.25 -72.49 -35.95
N GLU A 33 -40.27 -73.13 -36.52
CA GLU A 33 -41.42 -73.62 -35.78
C GLU A 33 -40.92 -74.54 -34.67
N ASN A 34 -41.24 -74.22 -33.41
CA ASN A 34 -41.43 -75.25 -32.38
C ASN A 34 -42.40 -74.74 -31.31
N ASP A 35 -43.57 -75.34 -31.38
CA ASP A 35 -44.60 -75.51 -30.37
C ASP A 35 -44.01 -76.05 -29.05
N ASN A 36 -44.17 -75.33 -27.93
CA ASN A 36 -44.61 -75.87 -26.61
C ASN A 36 -44.41 -74.89 -25.43
N ASP A 37 -45.49 -74.76 -24.66
CA ASP A 37 -45.54 -74.59 -23.20
C ASP A 37 -45.06 -73.27 -22.59
N SER A 38 -45.81 -72.19 -22.86
CA SER A 38 -45.92 -71.07 -21.92
C SER A 38 -46.61 -71.54 -20.64
N LYS A 39 -45.87 -72.15 -19.71
CA LYS A 39 -46.31 -72.31 -18.32
C LYS A 39 -46.60 -70.94 -17.73
N GLN A 40 -47.88 -70.56 -17.67
CA GLN A 40 -48.34 -69.52 -16.77
C GLN A 40 -48.09 -69.98 -15.33
N GLU A 41 -47.02 -69.48 -14.71
CA GLU A 41 -46.85 -69.55 -13.27
C GLU A 41 -47.93 -68.67 -12.62
N THR A 42 -49.00 -69.29 -12.13
CA THR A 42 -50.02 -68.62 -11.32
C THR A 42 -49.53 -68.50 -9.88
N TYR A 43 -48.97 -67.34 -9.54
CA TYR A 43 -48.55 -67.04 -8.16
C TYR A 43 -49.76 -66.92 -7.23
N THR A 44 -49.63 -67.45 -6.01
CA THR A 44 -50.65 -67.26 -4.98
C THR A 44 -50.55 -65.83 -4.42
N LYS A 45 -51.67 -65.19 -4.09
CA LYS A 45 -51.69 -63.81 -3.54
C LYS A 45 -50.69 -63.60 -2.39
N ASN A 46 -50.52 -64.60 -1.52
CA ASN A 46 -49.59 -64.55 -0.40
C ASN A 46 -48.10 -64.51 -0.79
N GLU A 47 -47.72 -65.14 -1.92
CA GLU A 47 -46.33 -65.16 -2.40
C GLU A 47 -45.96 -63.79 -2.98
N VAL A 48 -46.90 -63.17 -3.69
CA VAL A 48 -46.78 -61.80 -4.22
C VAL A 48 -46.67 -60.79 -3.08
N ASP A 49 -47.53 -60.87 -2.07
CA ASP A 49 -47.51 -59.97 -0.91
C ASP A 49 -46.19 -60.08 -0.11
N SER A 50 -45.64 -61.29 0.02
CA SER A 50 -44.33 -61.49 0.66
C SER A 50 -43.17 -60.92 -0.16
N ALA A 51 -43.19 -61.09 -1.49
CA ALA A 51 -42.19 -60.53 -2.38
C ALA A 51 -42.21 -58.99 -2.36
N ILE A 52 -43.41 -58.39 -2.36
CA ILE A 52 -43.60 -56.94 -2.26
C ILE A 52 -43.07 -56.41 -0.93
N SER A 53 -43.42 -57.06 0.19
CA SER A 53 -42.97 -56.63 1.53
C SER A 53 -41.43 -56.65 1.64
N LYS A 54 -40.77 -57.72 1.16
CA LYS A 54 -39.31 -57.82 1.13
C LYS A 54 -38.66 -56.76 0.22
N ALA A 55 -39.28 -56.46 -0.92
CA ALA A 55 -38.81 -55.43 -1.83
C ALA A 55 -38.91 -54.03 -1.21
N VAL A 56 -40.02 -53.74 -0.51
CA VAL A 56 -40.23 -52.48 0.21
C VAL A 56 -39.23 -52.33 1.36
N ASP A 57 -39.05 -53.35 2.20
CA ASP A 57 -38.07 -53.31 3.30
C ASP A 57 -36.63 -53.10 2.78
N SER A 58 -36.29 -53.76 1.68
CA SER A 58 -34.98 -53.60 1.02
C SER A 58 -34.81 -52.19 0.44
N ALA A 59 -35.86 -51.62 -0.17
CA ALA A 59 -35.85 -50.26 -0.68
C ALA A 59 -35.74 -49.23 0.46
N LEU A 60 -36.46 -49.42 1.57
CA LEU A 60 -36.39 -48.56 2.75
C LEU A 60 -35.00 -48.60 3.38
N LYS A 61 -34.42 -49.80 3.57
CA LYS A 61 -33.07 -49.95 4.11
C LYS A 61 -32.00 -49.33 3.21
N LYS A 62 -32.16 -49.44 1.88
CA LYS A 62 -31.26 -48.79 0.91
C LYS A 62 -31.40 -47.27 0.96
N ARG A 63 -32.62 -46.75 1.07
CA ARG A 63 -32.90 -45.31 1.22
C ARG A 63 -32.30 -44.76 2.51
N GLU A 64 -32.48 -45.46 3.62
CA GLU A 64 -31.94 -45.05 4.91
C GLU A 64 -30.41 -45.06 4.92
N ARG A 65 -29.78 -46.10 4.35
CA ARG A 65 -28.32 -46.14 4.20
C ARG A 65 -27.80 -44.99 3.34
N LYS A 66 -28.45 -44.68 2.21
CA LYS A 66 -28.08 -43.54 1.36
C LYS A 66 -28.22 -42.22 2.10
N HIS A 67 -29.33 -42.03 2.82
CA HIS A 67 -29.58 -40.82 3.60
C HIS A 67 -28.55 -40.65 4.73
N GLN A 68 -28.18 -41.73 5.43
CA GLN A 68 -27.12 -41.68 6.44
C GLN A 68 -25.76 -41.32 5.83
N GLN A 69 -25.42 -41.87 4.66
CA GLN A 69 -24.19 -41.53 3.94
C GLN A 69 -24.17 -40.06 3.51
N GLU A 70 -25.27 -39.54 2.98
CA GLU A 70 -25.41 -38.14 2.59
C GLU A 70 -25.28 -37.19 3.78
N LEU A 71 -25.89 -37.54 4.93
CA LEU A 71 -25.74 -36.77 6.16
C LEU A 71 -24.29 -36.75 6.66
N GLU A 72 -23.59 -37.89 6.59
CA GLU A 72 -22.18 -37.97 7.01
C GLU A 72 -21.28 -37.16 6.07
N GLN A 73 -21.51 -37.25 4.76
CA GLN A 73 -20.80 -36.43 3.77
C GLN A 73 -21.05 -34.94 3.99
N ALA A 74 -22.31 -34.53 4.21
CA ALA A 74 -22.65 -33.14 4.49
C ALA A 74 -21.97 -32.63 5.77
N ARG A 75 -21.86 -33.46 6.82
CA ARG A 75 -21.12 -33.13 8.05
C ARG A 75 -19.63 -32.97 7.80
N GLU A 76 -19.02 -33.89 7.06
CA GLU A 76 -17.59 -33.84 6.75
C GLU A 76 -17.25 -32.61 5.90
N GLU A 77 -18.08 -32.30 4.90
CA GLU A 77 -17.93 -31.09 4.09
C GLU A 77 -18.11 -29.80 4.91
N ALA A 78 -19.13 -29.75 5.78
CA ALA A 78 -19.35 -28.61 6.67
C ALA A 78 -18.15 -28.40 7.59
N ARG A 79 -17.60 -29.48 8.15
CA ARG A 79 -16.40 -29.44 8.99
C ARG A 79 -15.18 -28.95 8.20
N LYS A 80 -14.93 -29.49 7.00
CA LYS A 80 -13.81 -29.05 6.15
C LYS A 80 -13.93 -27.57 5.76
N LYS A 81 -15.13 -27.12 5.40
CA LYS A 81 -15.40 -25.70 5.09
C LYS A 81 -15.14 -24.81 6.30
N ALA A 82 -15.63 -25.19 7.48
CA ALA A 82 -15.38 -24.46 8.73
C ALA A 82 -13.89 -24.38 9.08
N GLU A 83 -13.17 -25.51 8.98
CA GLU A 83 -11.72 -25.55 9.22
C GLU A 83 -10.94 -24.69 8.21
N SER A 84 -11.32 -24.72 6.92
CA SER A 84 -10.69 -23.88 5.91
C SER A 84 -10.96 -22.39 6.14
N TYR A 85 -12.18 -22.03 6.55
CA TYR A 85 -12.56 -20.65 6.84
C TYR A 85 -11.81 -20.12 8.06
N ALA A 86 -11.75 -20.92 9.15
CA ALA A 86 -10.99 -20.57 10.34
C ALA A 86 -9.50 -20.37 10.03
N LYS A 87 -8.89 -21.28 9.26
CA LYS A 87 -7.49 -21.14 8.81
C LYS A 87 -7.26 -19.90 7.96
N LEU A 88 -8.20 -19.57 7.07
CA LEU A 88 -8.12 -18.36 6.24
C LEU A 88 -8.18 -17.11 7.12
N THR A 89 -9.14 -17.04 8.05
CA THR A 89 -9.29 -15.91 8.97
C THR A 89 -8.07 -15.72 9.88
N GLU A 90 -7.47 -16.80 10.38
CA GLU A 90 -6.24 -16.71 11.18
C GLU A 90 -5.04 -16.25 10.36
N LYS A 91 -4.94 -16.70 9.11
CA LYS A 91 -3.87 -16.27 8.21
C LYS A 91 -4.03 -14.78 7.85
N GLU A 92 -5.21 -14.36 7.44
CA GLU A 92 -5.50 -12.95 7.12
C GLU A 92 -5.24 -12.01 8.31
N LYS A 93 -5.57 -12.45 9.54
CA LYS A 93 -5.24 -11.69 10.76
C LYS A 93 -3.73 -11.57 10.98
N ARG A 94 -2.99 -12.66 10.83
CA ARG A 94 -1.52 -12.63 10.95
C ARG A 94 -0.87 -11.78 9.87
N ASP A 95 -1.34 -11.90 8.64
CA ASP A 95 -0.80 -11.13 7.51
C ASP A 95 -1.04 -9.62 7.73
N LYS A 96 -2.23 -9.22 8.23
CA LYS A 96 -2.49 -7.83 8.62
C LYS A 96 -1.64 -7.35 9.79
N GLU A 97 -1.44 -8.18 10.82
CA GLU A 97 -0.58 -7.82 11.95
C GLU A 97 0.88 -7.63 11.51
N ILE A 98 1.36 -8.46 10.59
CA ILE A 98 2.69 -8.32 9.98
C ILE A 98 2.75 -7.05 9.15
N GLU A 99 1.75 -6.79 8.29
CA GLU A 99 1.69 -5.59 7.45
C GLU A 99 1.66 -4.32 8.30
N GLU A 100 0.83 -4.25 9.35
CA GLU A 100 0.79 -3.13 10.29
C GLU A 100 2.16 -2.93 10.98
N ARG A 101 2.82 -4.03 11.37
CA ARG A 101 4.15 -3.98 11.98
C ARG A 101 5.20 -3.49 10.99
N GLU A 102 5.18 -3.96 9.75
CA GLU A 102 6.08 -3.54 8.69
C GLU A 102 5.87 -2.06 8.33
N GLN A 103 4.62 -1.61 8.24
CA GLN A 103 4.30 -0.20 8.04
C GLN A 103 4.79 0.67 9.20
N ALA A 104 4.55 0.25 10.45
CA ALA A 104 5.05 0.96 11.62
C ALA A 104 6.59 1.02 11.65
N LEU A 105 7.28 -0.05 11.25
CA LEU A 105 8.74 -0.07 11.13
C LEU A 105 9.21 0.84 9.99
N ALA A 106 8.57 0.80 8.82
CA ALA A 106 8.92 1.66 7.69
C ALA A 106 8.71 3.15 8.00
N GLU A 107 7.66 3.50 8.73
CA GLU A 107 7.45 4.86 9.22
C GLU A 107 8.56 5.29 10.19
N LYS A 108 8.94 4.41 11.12
CA LYS A 108 10.04 4.65 12.07
C LYS A 108 11.38 4.81 11.37
N GLU A 109 11.67 3.99 10.36
CA GLU A 109 12.88 4.08 9.56
C GLU A 109 12.93 5.38 8.75
N LYS A 110 11.80 5.79 8.15
CA LYS A 110 11.70 7.07 7.45
C LYS A 110 11.90 8.25 8.40
N GLU A 111 11.23 8.23 9.56
CA GLU A 111 11.40 9.25 10.60
C GLU A 111 12.86 9.34 11.06
N PHE A 112 13.50 8.19 11.27
CA PHE A 112 14.90 8.13 11.68
C PHE A 112 15.84 8.68 10.60
N LYS A 113 15.65 8.26 9.33
CA LYS A 113 16.44 8.75 8.20
C LYS A 113 16.28 10.26 8.00
N LEU A 114 15.07 10.79 8.14
CA LEU A 114 14.82 12.22 8.06
C LEU A 114 15.48 12.97 9.22
N ARG A 115 15.48 12.40 10.43
CA ARG A 115 16.14 12.99 11.59
C ARG A 115 17.66 12.97 11.47
N GLU A 116 18.23 11.90 10.92
CA GLU A 116 19.67 11.79 10.62
C GLU A 116 20.07 12.85 9.59
N LEU A 117 19.37 12.88 8.45
CA LEU A 117 19.58 13.91 7.41
C LEU A 117 19.44 15.33 7.99
N LYS A 118 18.45 15.56 8.86
CA LYS A 118 18.29 16.84 9.56
C LYS A 118 19.53 17.22 10.37
N SER A 119 20.03 16.29 11.16
CA SER A 119 21.19 16.52 12.02
C SER A 119 22.43 16.84 11.19
N ASP A 120 22.63 16.13 10.09
CA ASP A 120 23.76 16.34 9.18
C ASP A 120 23.69 17.74 8.54
N VAL A 121 22.50 18.11 8.03
CA VAL A 121 22.28 19.43 7.43
C VAL A 121 22.42 20.55 8.47
N GLU A 122 21.93 20.36 9.70
CA GLU A 122 22.13 21.31 10.80
C GLU A 122 23.62 21.51 11.13
N SER A 123 24.40 20.42 11.13
CA SER A 123 25.85 20.49 11.32
C SER A 123 26.52 21.26 10.19
N ASP A 124 26.22 20.91 8.93
CA ASP A 124 26.78 21.55 7.74
C ASP A 124 26.47 23.06 7.69
N LEU A 125 25.24 23.45 8.04
CA LEU A 125 24.84 24.85 8.12
C LEU A 125 25.61 25.59 9.20
N LYS A 126 25.74 24.98 10.38
CA LYS A 126 26.48 25.56 11.51
C LYS A 126 27.95 25.75 11.16
N ASP A 127 28.58 24.77 10.53
CA ASP A 127 29.98 24.83 10.10
C ASP A 127 30.21 25.92 9.04
N LYS A 128 29.21 26.16 8.18
CA LYS A 128 29.24 27.23 7.17
C LYS A 128 28.83 28.62 7.71
N GLY A 129 28.46 28.71 9.00
CA GLY A 129 28.06 29.95 9.67
C GLY A 129 26.64 30.41 9.31
N LEU A 130 25.80 29.51 8.82
CA LEU A 130 24.43 29.79 8.42
C LEU A 130 23.42 29.43 9.53
N PRO A 131 22.26 30.11 9.58
CA PRO A 131 21.17 29.78 10.49
C PRO A 131 20.68 28.33 10.35
N THR A 132 20.61 27.59 11.46
CA THR A 132 20.12 26.21 11.51
C THR A 132 18.62 26.09 11.19
N SER A 133 17.88 27.20 11.24
CA SER A 133 16.49 27.26 10.78
C SER A 133 16.33 26.88 9.32
N PHE A 134 17.37 27.01 8.49
CA PHE A 134 17.32 26.56 7.10
C PHE A 134 17.27 25.04 6.97
N ALA A 135 17.72 24.28 7.97
CA ALA A 135 17.76 22.82 7.90
C ALA A 135 16.36 22.25 7.63
N THR A 136 15.34 22.72 8.35
CA THR A 136 13.96 22.25 8.18
C THR A 136 13.43 22.44 6.75
N SER A 137 13.83 23.53 6.09
CA SER A 137 13.42 23.80 4.71
C SER A 137 14.23 22.98 3.70
N LEU A 138 15.52 22.73 3.99
CA LEU A 138 16.43 22.02 3.09
C LEU A 138 16.21 20.50 3.10
N ILE A 139 15.80 19.90 4.22
CA ILE A 139 15.55 18.46 4.32
C ILE A 139 14.46 17.99 3.34
N HIS A 140 13.53 18.87 2.95
CA HIS A 140 12.51 18.56 1.94
C HIS A 140 13.06 18.26 0.54
N LEU A 141 14.32 18.62 0.27
CA LEU A 141 14.96 18.30 -0.99
C LEU A 141 15.35 16.82 -1.10
N GLU A 142 15.31 16.07 0.02
CA GLU A 142 15.63 14.62 0.15
C GLU A 142 16.97 14.17 -0.45
N ASP A 143 17.82 15.13 -0.84
CA ASP A 143 19.02 14.94 -1.63
C ASP A 143 20.15 15.83 -1.08
N VAL A 144 21.19 15.19 -0.57
CA VAL A 144 22.34 15.83 0.07
C VAL A 144 23.10 16.74 -0.90
N GLU A 145 23.15 16.39 -2.19
CA GLU A 145 23.87 17.20 -3.19
C GLU A 145 23.15 18.52 -3.45
N LYS A 146 21.82 18.46 -3.65
CA LYS A 146 20.98 19.65 -3.83
C LYS A 146 20.99 20.53 -2.59
N ILE A 147 20.95 19.93 -1.41
CA ILE A 147 21.06 20.69 -0.15
C ILE A 147 22.39 21.43 -0.12
N ASN A 148 23.49 20.78 -0.47
CA ASN A 148 24.80 21.42 -0.49
C ASN A 148 24.92 22.55 -1.52
N GLU A 149 24.30 22.42 -2.68
CA GLU A 149 24.23 23.47 -3.70
C GLU A 149 23.48 24.70 -3.17
N VAL A 150 22.26 24.51 -2.68
CA VAL A 150 21.45 25.61 -2.11
C VAL A 150 22.14 26.26 -0.92
N VAL A 151 22.80 25.48 -0.07
CA VAL A 151 23.57 25.99 1.07
C VAL A 151 24.74 26.88 0.60
N LYS A 152 25.40 26.54 -0.51
CA LYS A 152 26.47 27.38 -1.08
C LYS A 152 25.91 28.69 -1.63
N GLU A 153 24.78 28.64 -2.34
CA GLU A 153 24.12 29.85 -2.87
C GLU A 153 23.70 30.79 -1.73
N ILE A 154 22.98 30.26 -0.73
CA ILE A 154 22.58 31.03 0.45
C ILE A 154 23.80 31.63 1.16
N LYS A 155 24.90 30.90 1.26
CA LYS A 155 26.12 31.41 1.88
C LYS A 155 26.67 32.63 1.15
N VAL A 156 26.74 32.60 -0.17
CA VAL A 156 27.24 33.72 -0.98
C VAL A 156 26.37 34.95 -0.77
N ASP A 157 25.05 34.80 -0.89
CA ASP A 157 24.12 35.92 -0.73
C ASP A 157 24.10 36.47 0.70
N PHE A 158 24.18 35.59 1.70
CA PHE A 158 24.24 35.98 3.11
C PHE A 158 25.53 36.73 3.43
N ASP A 159 26.69 36.22 3.01
CA ASP A 159 27.98 36.87 3.25
C ASP A 159 28.03 38.24 2.55
N ASN A 160 27.47 38.37 1.35
CA ASN A 160 27.34 39.64 0.64
C ASN A 160 26.44 40.64 1.38
N ALA A 161 25.26 40.21 1.83
CA ALA A 161 24.33 41.06 2.58
C ALA A 161 24.91 41.53 3.92
N VAL A 162 25.59 40.62 4.65
CA VAL A 162 26.29 40.98 5.89
C VAL A 162 27.42 41.96 5.60
N GLN A 163 28.18 41.77 4.53
CA GLN A 163 29.25 42.69 4.15
C GLN A 163 28.71 44.08 3.80
N GLU A 164 27.59 44.17 3.08
CA GLU A 164 26.93 45.43 2.75
C GLU A 164 26.40 46.14 4.01
N GLN A 165 25.75 45.39 4.91
CA GLN A 165 25.27 45.93 6.18
C GLN A 165 26.43 46.44 7.05
N VAL A 166 27.54 45.71 7.12
CA VAL A 166 28.75 46.16 7.86
C VAL A 166 29.33 47.42 7.21
N LYS A 167 29.35 47.52 5.87
CA LYS A 167 29.79 48.75 5.18
C LYS A 167 28.88 49.94 5.52
N GLU A 168 27.56 49.76 5.55
CA GLU A 168 26.63 50.84 5.93
C GLU A 168 26.78 51.27 7.40
N VAL A 169 26.88 50.31 8.33
CA VAL A 169 27.09 50.61 9.77
C VAL A 169 28.45 51.29 10.01
N THR A 170 29.51 50.87 9.32
CA THR A 170 30.84 51.48 9.43
C THR A 170 30.92 52.85 8.77
N ARG A 171 30.13 53.12 7.72
CA ARG A 171 29.95 54.48 7.16
C ARG A 171 29.31 55.43 8.18
N GLN A 172 28.34 54.94 8.97
CA GLN A 172 27.60 55.77 9.92
C GLN A 172 28.35 56.03 11.24
N SER A 173 29.46 55.33 11.51
CA SER A 173 30.20 55.43 12.77
C SER A 173 31.44 56.35 12.70
N THR A 174 31.46 57.34 11.80
CA THR A 174 32.29 58.52 12.07
C THR A 174 31.71 59.20 13.32
N PRO A 175 32.43 59.27 14.45
CA PRO A 175 31.93 60.00 15.60
C PRO A 175 31.76 61.44 15.14
N SER A 176 30.55 61.98 15.27
CA SER A 176 30.40 63.43 15.24
C SER A 176 31.34 63.95 16.30
N ASN A 177 32.42 64.58 15.87
CA ASN A 177 33.41 65.19 16.73
C ASN A 177 32.76 66.44 17.36
N GLN A 178 31.76 66.22 18.23
CA GLN A 178 31.23 67.20 19.16
C GLN A 178 32.19 67.30 20.34
N SER A 179 33.40 67.77 20.06
CA SER A 179 34.33 68.38 21.01
C SER A 179 35.37 69.10 20.15
N SER A 180 35.46 70.41 20.09
CA SER A 180 34.99 71.46 20.98
C SER A 180 35.13 72.76 20.18
N SER A 181 34.03 73.49 20.01
CA SER A 181 34.11 74.91 19.68
C SER A 181 34.71 75.64 20.89
N PHE A 182 36.04 75.66 20.99
CA PHE A 182 36.74 76.64 21.82
C PHE A 182 36.77 77.95 21.03
N GLY A 183 35.71 78.74 21.23
CA GLY A 183 35.69 80.13 20.83
C GLY A 183 36.78 80.91 21.56
N GLY A 184 37.49 81.74 20.80
CA GLY A 184 38.01 83.02 21.25
C GLY A 184 39.21 83.01 22.19
N ARG A 185 40.41 83.04 21.60
CA ARG A 185 41.45 84.00 21.99
C ARG A 185 42.42 84.20 20.81
N GLN A 186 42.20 85.29 20.09
CA GLN A 186 43.24 85.93 19.28
C GLN A 186 44.40 86.25 20.22
N THR A 187 45.52 85.56 20.09
CA THR A 187 46.81 86.03 20.61
C THR A 187 47.80 86.00 19.45
N SER A 188 48.03 87.19 18.89
CA SER A 188 49.19 87.63 18.10
C SER A 188 50.00 86.55 17.36
N GLY A 189 49.98 86.62 16.03
CA GLY A 189 50.70 85.73 15.10
C GLY A 189 52.22 85.71 15.24
N LYS A 190 52.73 85.11 16.31
CA LYS A 190 54.10 84.62 16.40
C LYS A 190 54.14 83.19 15.92
N SER A 191 55.09 82.89 15.04
CA SER A 191 55.33 81.53 14.57
C SER A 191 55.82 80.64 15.73
N ILE A 192 55.57 79.33 15.65
CA ILE A 192 56.08 78.37 16.65
C ILE A 192 57.61 78.46 16.82
N GLN A 193 58.32 78.82 15.75
CA GLN A 193 59.77 79.07 15.79
C GLN A 193 60.15 80.30 16.62
N GLU A 194 59.36 81.39 16.56
CA GLU A 194 59.59 82.56 17.40
C GLU A 194 59.34 82.30 18.88
N LEU A 195 58.28 81.55 19.21
CA LEU A 195 58.00 81.15 20.59
C LEU A 195 59.10 80.27 21.18
N ALA A 196 59.67 79.36 20.38
CA ALA A 196 60.77 78.50 20.79
C ALA A 196 62.07 79.29 21.04
N ASN A 197 62.33 80.32 20.23
CA ASN A 197 63.50 81.18 20.42
C ASN A 197 63.34 82.14 21.60
N GLU A 198 62.13 82.67 21.84
CA GLU A 198 61.84 83.57 22.96
C GLU A 198 61.99 82.85 24.31
N ASN A 199 61.65 81.56 24.38
CA ASN A 199 61.74 80.75 25.60
C ASN A 199 62.98 79.84 25.66
N ARG A 200 63.99 80.07 24.81
CA ARG A 200 65.23 79.29 24.84
C ARG A 200 66.10 79.71 26.03
N ILE A 201 66.08 78.91 27.09
CA ILE A 201 66.78 79.17 28.37
C ILE A 201 68.32 79.13 28.22
N ILE A 202 68.83 78.60 27.11
CA ILE A 202 70.28 78.49 26.86
C ILE A 202 70.58 79.21 25.55
N LYS A 203 71.29 80.34 25.63
CA LYS A 203 71.78 81.07 24.45
C LYS A 203 73.00 80.38 23.87
#